data_AF-A0A7J2V242-F1
#
_entry.id   AF-A0A7J2V242-F1
#
_cell.length_a   1.000
_cell.length_b   1.000
_cell.length_c   1.000
_cell.angle_alpha   90.00
_cell.angle_beta   90.00
_cell.angle_gamma   90.00
#
_symmetry.space_group_name_H-M   'P 1'
#
loop_
_entity.id
_entity.type
_entity.pdbx_description
1 polymer ?
#
loop_
_entity_poly.entity_id
_entity_poly.type
_entity_poly.pdbx_seq_one_letter_code
_entity_poly.pdbx_strand_id
1 'polypeptide(L)'
;MNRYIKILFRDQHRDPNHSLRQKHLKHLSKSPYILYKSSLFNLKQNNTGQLLNRGRVVVLGDRYTVSAFGLIGVDGIVVESAEEAEKSLKTLSRSGDVSLVIITKDVADLVPDVVENISMRVGMPVITVIPSRWSDVKPIDAASLLKKALGVG
;
A
#
# COMPACT_ATOMS: atom_id res chain seq x y z
N MET A 1 10.33 -22.60 2.15
CA MET A 1 9.55 -21.82 3.15
C MET A 1 10.31 -21.78 4.47
N ASN A 2 10.59 -20.57 4.98
CA ASN A 2 11.60 -20.29 6.01
C ASN A 2 11.24 -20.84 7.41
N ARG A 3 12.21 -21.47 8.10
CA ARG A 3 12.05 -22.20 9.38
C ARG A 3 11.57 -21.28 10.53
N TYR A 4 11.84 -19.98 10.44
CA TYR A 4 11.42 -18.96 11.42
C TYR A 4 9.91 -18.74 11.47
N ILE A 5 9.21 -18.84 10.34
CA ILE A 5 7.76 -18.64 10.28
C ILE A 5 7.06 -19.80 11.00
N LYS A 6 7.61 -21.01 10.94
CA LYS A 6 7.00 -22.22 11.53
C LYS A 6 6.99 -22.21 13.07
N ILE A 7 7.94 -21.51 13.72
CA ILE A 7 8.00 -21.41 15.19
C ILE A 7 6.85 -20.54 15.72
N LEU A 8 6.51 -19.45 15.01
CA LEU A 8 5.40 -18.56 15.36
C LEU A 8 4.02 -19.23 15.27
N PHE A 9 3.87 -20.26 14.43
CA PHE A 9 2.61 -20.98 14.26
C PHE A 9 2.48 -22.25 15.13
N ARG A 10 3.55 -22.72 15.78
CA ARG A 10 3.52 -23.97 16.57
C ARG A 10 3.01 -23.78 18.00
N ASP A 11 3.03 -22.55 18.52
CA ASP A 11 2.70 -22.23 19.92
C ASP A 11 1.28 -21.66 20.13
N GLN A 12 0.33 -22.04 19.27
CA GLN A 12 -1.08 -21.65 19.41
C GLN A 12 -1.86 -22.50 20.45
N HIS A 13 -1.22 -23.49 21.08
CA HIS A 13 -1.85 -24.39 22.05
C HIS A 13 -1.12 -24.52 23.41
N ARG A 14 -0.34 -23.52 23.84
CA ARG A 14 0.18 -23.48 25.23
C ARG A 14 -0.14 -22.20 25.96
N ASP A 15 -0.58 -22.42 27.19
CA ASP A 15 -0.94 -21.55 28.32
C ASP A 15 -1.07 -20.03 28.04
N PRO A 16 -2.29 -19.47 28.17
CA PRO A 16 -2.55 -18.04 28.00
C PRO A 16 -1.97 -17.11 29.08
N ASN A 17 -1.42 -17.60 30.20
CA ASN A 17 -1.04 -16.76 31.36
C ASN A 17 0.45 -16.42 31.50
N HIS A 18 1.27 -16.66 30.48
CA HIS A 18 2.70 -16.38 30.59
C HIS A 18 3.04 -14.87 30.48
N SER A 19 3.44 -14.25 31.59
CA SER A 19 3.74 -12.80 31.71
C SER A 19 4.83 -12.28 30.75
N LEU A 20 5.73 -13.16 30.29
CA LEU A 20 6.76 -12.83 29.30
C LEU A 20 6.19 -12.57 27.88
N ARG A 21 5.00 -13.11 27.55
CA ARG A 21 4.30 -12.82 26.29
C ARG A 21 3.84 -11.36 26.23
N GLN A 22 3.22 -10.87 27.31
CA GLN A 22 2.66 -9.51 27.36
C GLN A 22 3.74 -8.43 27.22
N LYS A 23 4.94 -8.66 27.75
CA LYS A 23 6.06 -7.70 27.65
C LYS A 23 6.64 -7.65 26.22
N HIS A 24 6.67 -8.78 25.50
CA HIS A 24 7.20 -8.86 24.13
C HIS A 24 6.18 -8.38 23.08
N LEU A 25 4.89 -8.61 23.30
CA LEU A 25 3.79 -8.18 22.43
C LEU A 25 3.57 -6.66 22.43
N LYS A 26 3.88 -5.96 23.53
CA LYS A 26 3.77 -4.49 23.63
C LYS A 26 4.70 -3.74 22.67
N HIS A 27 5.85 -4.32 22.32
CA HIS A 27 6.76 -3.74 21.33
C HIS A 27 6.30 -3.96 19.88
N LEU A 28 5.59 -5.05 19.62
CA LEU A 28 5.11 -5.43 18.28
C LEU A 28 3.79 -4.74 17.90
N SER A 29 3.06 -4.16 18.85
CA SER A 29 1.78 -3.47 18.59
C SER A 29 1.92 -2.17 17.77
N LYS A 30 3.15 -1.68 17.57
CA LYS A 30 3.46 -0.52 16.71
C LYS A 30 3.89 -0.92 15.30
N SER A 31 3.98 -2.22 14.99
CA SER A 31 4.32 -2.68 13.65
C SER A 31 3.15 -2.39 12.70
N PRO A 32 3.40 -1.75 11.54
CA PRO A 32 2.36 -1.48 10.54
C PRO A 32 1.59 -2.74 10.13
N TYR A 33 2.27 -3.89 10.09
CA TYR A 33 1.67 -5.20 9.78
C TYR A 33 0.66 -5.67 10.83
N ILE A 34 0.92 -5.40 12.12
CA ILE A 34 0.01 -5.78 13.22
C ILE A 34 -1.21 -4.85 13.23
N LEU A 35 -1.00 -3.54 13.02
CA LEU A 35 -2.09 -2.54 12.93
C LEU A 35 -3.04 -2.86 11.77
N TYR A 36 -2.48 -3.19 10.61
CA TYR A 36 -3.25 -3.64 9.45
C TYR A 36 -4.04 -4.91 9.77
N LYS A 37 -3.40 -5.92 10.38
CA LYS A 37 -4.06 -7.18 10.73
C LYS A 37 -5.17 -7.00 11.78
N SER A 38 -5.00 -6.10 12.77
CA SER A 38 -6.06 -5.77 13.73
C SER A 38 -7.23 -5.02 13.09
N SER A 39 -6.95 -4.12 12.14
CA SER A 39 -8.00 -3.42 11.39
C SER A 39 -8.80 -4.41 10.54
N LEU A 40 -8.13 -5.32 9.83
CA LEU A 40 -8.76 -6.40 9.07
C LEU A 40 -9.61 -7.35 9.93
N PHE A 41 -9.14 -7.68 11.14
CA PHE A 41 -9.86 -8.55 12.07
C PHE A 41 -11.14 -7.89 12.59
N ASN A 42 -11.08 -6.60 12.95
CA ASN A 42 -12.25 -5.83 13.36
C ASN A 42 -13.24 -5.63 12.20
N LEU A 43 -12.74 -5.47 10.96
CA LEU A 43 -13.58 -5.39 9.77
C LEU A 43 -14.34 -6.70 9.50
N LYS A 44 -13.70 -7.85 9.78
CA LYS A 44 -14.29 -9.19 9.61
C LYS A 44 -15.42 -9.46 10.61
N GLN A 45 -15.30 -9.00 11.86
CA GLN A 45 -16.26 -9.30 12.92
C GLN A 45 -17.55 -8.48 12.83
N ASN A 46 -17.48 -7.28 12.26
CA ASN A 46 -18.61 -6.34 12.29
C ASN A 46 -19.50 -6.40 11.04
N ASN A 47 -19.08 -7.09 9.96
CA ASN A 47 -19.71 -6.98 8.64
C ASN A 47 -20.02 -8.32 7.96
N THR A 48 -20.30 -9.38 8.72
CA THR A 48 -20.53 -10.74 8.17
C THR A 48 -21.74 -10.84 7.21
N GLY A 49 -22.54 -9.78 7.02
CA GLY A 49 -23.63 -9.67 6.03
C GLY A 49 -23.32 -8.83 4.77
N GLN A 50 -22.21 -8.09 4.71
CA GLN A 50 -21.74 -7.46 3.49
C GLN A 50 -20.57 -8.29 2.96
N LEU A 51 -20.81 -9.02 1.86
CA LEU A 51 -19.74 -9.67 1.09
C LEU A 51 -18.56 -8.72 0.98
N LEU A 52 -17.37 -9.16 1.39
CA LEU A 52 -16.16 -8.35 1.39
C LEU A 52 -16.09 -7.62 0.05
N ASN A 53 -16.29 -6.30 0.06
CA ASN A 53 -16.13 -5.51 -1.15
C ASN A 53 -14.68 -5.76 -1.59
N ARG A 54 -14.48 -6.58 -2.63
CA ARG A 54 -13.15 -6.94 -3.11
C ARG A 54 -12.60 -5.67 -3.73
N GLY A 55 -11.88 -4.90 -2.93
CA GLY A 55 -11.35 -3.61 -3.34
C GLY A 55 -10.59 -3.76 -4.66
N ARG A 56 -10.95 -2.95 -5.65
CA ARG A 56 -10.33 -2.99 -6.97
C ARG A 56 -8.90 -2.44 -6.88
N VAL A 57 -8.04 -2.95 -7.76
CA VAL A 57 -6.70 -2.43 -8.00
C VAL A 57 -6.73 -1.74 -9.35
N VAL A 58 -6.24 -0.51 -9.41
CA VAL A 58 -6.18 0.27 -10.65
C VAL A 58 -4.75 0.74 -10.89
N VAL A 59 -4.32 0.70 -12.14
CA VAL A 59 -3.02 1.22 -12.58
C VAL A 59 -3.21 2.54 -13.32
N LEU A 60 -2.50 3.58 -12.91
CA LEU A 60 -2.33 4.84 -13.63
C LEU A 60 -0.92 4.87 -14.21
N GLY A 61 -0.78 5.04 -15.51
CA GLY A 61 0.54 5.09 -16.11
C GLY A 61 0.52 5.35 -17.60
N ASP A 62 1.68 5.19 -18.20
CA ASP A 62 1.82 5.19 -19.65
C ASP A 62 1.11 3.97 -20.29
N ARG A 63 0.97 4.03 -21.62
CA ARG A 63 0.29 3.01 -22.42
C ARG A 63 0.88 1.60 -22.29
N TYR A 64 2.19 1.45 -22.21
CA TYR A 64 2.83 0.14 -22.07
C TYR A 64 2.55 -0.46 -20.69
N THR A 65 2.71 0.33 -19.63
CA THR A 65 2.49 -0.13 -18.26
C THR A 65 1.04 -0.57 -18.10
N VAL A 66 0.08 0.25 -18.53
CA VAL A 66 -1.35 -0.10 -18.50
C VAL A 66 -1.62 -1.38 -19.28
N SER A 67 -1.05 -1.54 -20.48
CA SER A 67 -1.23 -2.75 -21.29
C SER A 67 -0.67 -4.00 -20.59
N ALA A 68 0.53 -3.90 -19.99
CA ALA A 68 1.17 -5.01 -19.29
C ALA A 68 0.37 -5.48 -18.07
N PHE A 69 -0.16 -4.54 -17.29
CA PHE A 69 -1.05 -4.85 -16.16
C PHE A 69 -2.42 -5.39 -16.62
N GLY A 70 -2.91 -4.95 -17.78
CA GLY A 70 -4.11 -5.51 -18.40
C GLY A 70 -4.00 -7.01 -18.68
N LEU A 71 -2.81 -7.51 -19.02
CA LEU A 71 -2.57 -8.95 -19.27
C LEU A 71 -2.78 -9.82 -18.03
N ILE A 72 -2.67 -9.24 -16.82
CA ILE A 72 -2.90 -9.94 -15.55
C ILE A 72 -4.27 -9.60 -14.94
N GLY A 73 -5.15 -8.92 -15.70
CA GLY A 73 -6.51 -8.60 -15.28
C GLY A 73 -6.63 -7.41 -14.34
N VAL A 74 -5.67 -6.48 -14.37
CA VAL A 74 -5.73 -5.24 -13.59
C VAL A 74 -6.25 -4.10 -14.47
N ASP A 75 -7.29 -3.42 -14.00
CA ASP A 75 -7.85 -2.24 -14.67
C ASP A 75 -6.80 -1.12 -14.73
N GLY A 76 -6.75 -0.38 -15.83
CA GLY A 76 -5.79 0.71 -15.96
C GLY A 76 -6.29 1.91 -16.75
N ILE A 77 -5.69 3.07 -16.45
CA ILE A 77 -5.98 4.36 -17.06
C ILE A 77 -4.67 4.90 -17.62
N VAL A 78 -4.64 5.13 -18.94
CA VAL A 78 -3.52 5.79 -19.60
C VAL A 78 -3.60 7.28 -19.30
N VAL A 79 -2.48 7.86 -18.85
CA VAL A 79 -2.39 9.27 -18.49
C VAL A 79 -1.22 9.90 -19.24
N GLU A 80 -1.48 10.98 -19.97
CA GLU A 80 -0.49 11.69 -20.78
C GLU A 80 -0.28 13.16 -20.33
N SER A 81 -1.12 13.67 -19.41
CA SER A 81 -1.01 15.05 -18.88
C SER A 81 -1.25 15.15 -17.37
N ALA A 82 -0.84 16.28 -16.79
CA ALA A 82 -1.07 16.58 -15.37
C ALA A 82 -2.58 16.73 -15.05
N GLU A 83 -3.35 17.36 -15.94
CA GLU A 83 -4.80 17.50 -15.75
C GLU A 83 -5.50 16.13 -15.74
N GLU A 84 -5.09 15.22 -16.62
CA GLU A 84 -5.60 13.84 -16.66
C GLU A 84 -5.25 13.07 -15.38
N ALA A 85 -4.01 13.21 -14.91
CA ALA A 85 -3.52 12.58 -13.68
C ALA A 85 -4.35 13.04 -12.47
N GLU A 86 -4.51 14.35 -12.30
CA GLU A 86 -5.27 14.95 -11.21
C GLU A 86 -6.74 14.51 -11.23
N LYS A 87 -7.38 14.57 -12.40
CA LYS A 87 -8.78 14.16 -12.57
C LYS A 87 -8.97 12.68 -12.22
N SER A 88 -8.06 11.82 -12.69
CA SER A 88 -8.12 10.37 -12.48
C SER A 88 -7.92 10.02 -11.00
N LEU A 89 -6.91 10.60 -10.35
CA LEU A 89 -6.65 10.39 -8.92
C LEU A 89 -7.80 10.88 -8.04
N LYS A 90 -8.38 12.06 -8.32
CA LYS A 90 -9.55 12.55 -7.58
C LYS A 90 -10.78 11.66 -7.76
N THR A 91 -10.98 11.12 -8.97
CA THR A 91 -12.10 10.22 -9.27
C THR A 91 -11.93 8.90 -8.52
N LEU A 92 -10.75 8.28 -8.62
CA LEU A 92 -10.43 7.04 -7.91
C LEU A 92 -10.51 7.21 -6.39
N SER A 93 -10.05 8.35 -5.86
CA SER A 93 -10.12 8.65 -4.42
C SER A 93 -11.55 8.75 -3.87
N ARG A 94 -12.53 9.08 -4.71
CA ARG A 94 -13.94 9.23 -4.31
C ARG A 94 -14.78 7.99 -4.58
N SER A 95 -14.25 7.02 -5.33
CA SER A 95 -14.98 5.84 -5.78
C SER A 95 -15.44 4.92 -4.65
N GLY A 96 -14.66 4.84 -3.56
CA GLY A 96 -14.95 4.00 -2.40
C GLY A 96 -14.78 2.48 -2.63
N ASP A 97 -14.60 2.04 -3.87
CA ASP A 97 -14.41 0.63 -4.25
C ASP A 97 -12.98 0.33 -4.72
N VAL A 98 -12.15 1.35 -4.95
CA VAL A 98 -10.72 1.20 -5.26
C VAL A 98 -9.91 1.17 -3.98
N SER A 99 -9.16 0.08 -3.77
CA SER A 99 -8.33 -0.11 -2.57
C SER A 99 -6.86 0.25 -2.77
N LEU A 100 -6.37 0.10 -4.01
CA LEU A 100 -4.98 0.33 -4.38
C LEU A 100 -4.92 1.02 -5.75
N VAL A 101 -4.17 2.11 -5.82
CA VAL A 101 -3.76 2.76 -7.06
C VAL A 101 -2.26 2.58 -7.22
N ILE A 102 -1.86 1.86 -8.27
CA ILE A 102 -0.46 1.77 -8.70
C ILE A 102 -0.25 2.89 -9.70
N ILE A 103 0.68 3.80 -9.43
CA ILE A 103 0.99 4.93 -10.32
C ILE A 103 2.43 4.84 -10.78
N THR A 104 2.68 5.06 -12.07
CA THR A 104 4.07 5.17 -12.55
C THR A 104 4.70 6.47 -12.07
N LYS A 105 6.02 6.45 -11.85
CA LYS A 105 6.77 7.59 -11.29
C LYS A 105 6.62 8.86 -12.14
N ASP A 106 6.75 8.75 -13.44
CA ASP A 106 6.55 9.85 -14.39
C ASP A 106 5.17 10.49 -14.25
N VAL A 107 4.11 9.71 -14.08
CA VAL A 107 2.74 10.23 -13.85
C VAL A 107 2.59 10.82 -12.46
N ALA A 108 3.19 10.21 -11.44
CA ALA A 108 3.17 10.74 -10.07
C ALA A 108 3.89 12.10 -9.97
N ASP A 109 5.01 12.24 -10.68
CA ASP A 109 5.83 13.45 -10.73
C ASP A 109 5.10 14.63 -11.42
N LEU A 110 4.04 14.38 -12.21
CA LEU A 110 3.18 15.44 -12.77
C LEU A 110 2.31 16.13 -11.71
N VAL A 111 1.92 15.41 -10.65
CA VAL A 111 0.93 15.86 -9.66
C VAL A 111 1.31 15.46 -8.22
N PRO A 112 2.53 15.80 -7.75
CA PRO A 112 3.07 15.33 -6.47
C PRO A 112 2.17 15.70 -5.28
N ASP A 113 1.63 16.93 -5.27
CA ASP A 113 0.75 17.42 -4.20
C ASP A 113 -0.54 16.60 -4.11
N VAL A 114 -1.09 16.15 -5.25
CA VAL A 114 -2.32 15.34 -5.27
C VAL A 114 -2.06 13.96 -4.70
N VAL A 115 -0.93 13.36 -5.08
CA VAL A 115 -0.48 12.06 -4.57
C VAL A 115 -0.25 12.11 -3.06
N GLU A 116 0.44 13.15 -2.57
CA GLU A 116 0.68 13.35 -1.14
C GLU A 116 -0.63 13.54 -0.36
N ASN A 117 -1.51 14.42 -0.86
CA ASN A 117 -2.80 14.71 -0.22
C ASN A 117 -3.72 13.48 -0.10
N ILE A 118 -3.64 12.53 -1.03
CA ILE A 118 -4.39 11.27 -0.95
C ILE A 118 -3.67 10.31 0.01
N SER A 119 -2.34 10.21 -0.08
CA SER A 119 -1.53 9.30 0.75
C SER A 119 -1.56 9.64 2.24
N MET A 120 -1.79 10.91 2.59
CA MET A 120 -1.94 11.36 3.99
C MET A 120 -3.30 11.00 4.61
N ARG A 121 -4.30 10.59 3.82
CA ARG A 121 -5.63 10.25 4.33
C ARG A 121 -5.61 8.86 4.98
N VAL A 122 -6.24 8.74 6.14
CA VAL A 122 -6.50 7.43 6.74
C VAL A 122 -7.65 6.77 5.97
N GLY A 123 -7.36 5.82 5.09
CA GLY A 123 -8.38 5.08 4.34
C GLY A 123 -7.94 4.65 2.94
N MET A 124 -8.92 4.46 2.06
CA MET A 124 -8.72 4.07 0.66
C MET A 124 -8.77 5.27 -0.29
N PRO A 125 -8.05 5.24 -1.42
CA PRO A 125 -7.13 4.18 -1.85
C PRO A 125 -5.71 4.37 -1.29
N VAL A 126 -4.98 3.26 -1.13
CA VAL A 126 -3.52 3.31 -0.95
C VAL A 126 -2.88 3.64 -2.29
N ILE A 127 -1.93 4.58 -2.32
CA ILE A 127 -1.15 4.89 -3.53
C ILE A 127 0.23 4.24 -3.43
N THR A 128 0.67 3.57 -4.49
CA THR A 128 2.03 3.04 -4.63
C THR A 128 2.67 3.52 -5.92
N VAL A 129 3.83 4.15 -5.80
CA VAL A 129 4.61 4.63 -6.95
C VAL A 129 5.56 3.52 -7.42
N ILE A 130 5.52 3.19 -8.71
CA ILE A 130 6.45 2.26 -9.36
C ILE A 130 7.26 2.97 -10.45
N PRO A 131 8.49 2.53 -10.75
CA PRO A 131 9.21 3.04 -11.92
C PRO A 131 8.44 2.72 -13.21
N SER A 132 8.44 3.65 -14.18
CA SER A 132 8.04 3.34 -15.56
C SER A 132 9.25 2.79 -16.33
N ARG A 133 9.00 2.11 -17.46
CA ARG A 133 10.07 1.59 -18.34
C ARG A 133 11.01 2.68 -18.86
N TRP A 134 10.54 3.93 -18.91
CA TRP A 134 11.27 5.10 -19.40
C TRP A 134 11.80 5.99 -18.28
N SER A 135 11.44 5.70 -17.03
CA SER A 135 11.92 6.48 -15.91
C SER A 135 13.42 6.26 -15.70
N ASP A 136 14.15 7.35 -15.49
CA ASP A 136 15.54 7.27 -15.04
C ASP A 136 15.57 6.51 -13.71
N VAL A 137 16.07 5.27 -13.75
CA VAL A 137 16.37 4.48 -12.56
C VAL A 137 17.62 5.09 -11.94
N LYS A 138 17.46 6.21 -11.23
CA LYS A 138 18.51 6.68 -10.33
C LYS A 138 18.71 5.61 -9.26
N PRO A 139 19.92 5.07 -9.07
CA PRO A 139 20.20 4.16 -7.97
C PRO A 139 19.71 4.79 -6.67
N ILE A 140 18.94 4.03 -5.89
CA ILE A 140 18.48 4.50 -4.60
C ILE A 140 19.71 4.70 -3.72
N ASP A 141 20.02 5.95 -3.38
CA ASP A 141 20.99 6.27 -2.34
C ASP A 141 20.35 6.01 -0.97
N ALA A 142 20.44 4.76 -0.55
CA ALA A 142 19.92 4.30 0.73
C ALA A 142 20.47 5.14 1.91
N ALA A 143 21.72 5.62 1.80
CA ALA A 143 22.33 6.43 2.85
C ALA A 143 21.68 7.82 2.93
N SER A 144 21.37 8.45 1.80
CA SER A 144 20.65 9.74 1.77
C SER A 144 19.23 9.63 2.32
N LEU A 145 18.50 8.57 1.97
CA LEU A 145 17.16 8.31 2.53
C LEU A 145 17.20 8.10 4.04
N LEU A 146 18.19 7.34 4.53
CA LEU A 146 18.44 7.16 5.96
C LEU A 146 18.76 8.49 6.66
N LYS A 147 19.63 9.32 6.08
CA LYS A 147 19.98 10.63 6.65
C LYS A 147 18.76 11.54 6.78
N LYS A 148 17.90 11.60 5.75
CA LYS A 148 16.63 12.34 5.80
C LYS A 148 15.68 11.79 6.86
N ALA A 149 15.51 10.47 6.94
CA ALA A 149 14.65 9.84 7.93
C ALA A 149 15.13 10.05 9.37
N LEU A 150 16.44 10.18 9.57
CA LEU A 150 17.08 10.44 10.86
C LEU A 150 17.22 11.95 11.17
N GLY A 151 16.86 12.84 10.25
CA GLY A 151 16.95 14.29 10.43
C GLY A 151 18.39 14.84 10.44
N VAL A 152 19.33 14.12 9.83
CA VAL A 152 20.76 14.49 9.77
C VAL A 152 21.20 14.94 8.38
N GLY A 153 20.24 15.31 7.54
CA GLY A 153 20.43 15.69 6.13
C GLY A 153 20.00 17.11 5.85
#